data_AF-A0A212EH17-F1
#
_entry.id   AF-A0A212EH17-F1
#
_cell.length_a   1.000
_cell.length_b   1.000
_cell.length_c   1.000
_cell.angle_alpha   90.00
_cell.angle_beta   90.00
_cell.angle_gamma   90.00
#
_symmetry.space_group_name_H-M   'P 1'
#
loop_
_entity.id
_entity.type
_entity.pdbx_description
1 polymer ?
#
loop_
_entity_poly.entity_id
_entity_poly.type
_entity_poly.pdbx_seq_one_letter_code
_entity_poly.pdbx_strand_id
1 'polypeptide(L)'
;MIYLFLDPKVEGEPDGVRCYCNTAQCVSTGYMCRSRKTGGCYSELPVRRHHARHGCIQHLADTEQEALSHCQDTQDNSINIKVICCFKDLCNHEDSPLARARLNLTNDI
;
A
#
# COMPACT_ATOMS: atom_id res chain seq x y z
N MET A 1 -9.28 -41.44 1.55
CA MET A 1 -9.63 -40.28 2.39
C MET A 1 -8.71 -39.13 2.01
N ILE A 2 -9.20 -38.15 1.25
CA ILE A 2 -8.47 -36.92 0.98
C ILE A 2 -9.17 -35.84 1.79
N TYR A 3 -8.57 -35.44 2.91
CA TYR A 3 -9.01 -34.28 3.68
C TYR A 3 -8.55 -33.03 2.94
N LEU A 4 -9.44 -32.44 2.14
CA LEU A 4 -9.25 -31.06 1.68
C LEU A 4 -9.45 -30.16 2.89
N PHE A 5 -8.34 -29.67 3.47
CA PHE A 5 -8.34 -28.53 4.38
C PHE A 5 -8.69 -27.28 3.57
N LEU A 6 -9.98 -27.08 3.30
CA LEU A 6 -10.51 -25.76 3.03
C LEU A 6 -10.89 -25.19 4.39
N ASP A 7 -9.99 -24.40 4.97
CA ASP A 7 -10.33 -23.59 6.13
C ASP A 7 -11.60 -22.78 5.78
N PRO A 8 -12.67 -22.86 6.59
CA PRO A 8 -13.87 -22.08 6.34
C PRO A 8 -13.48 -20.60 6.41
N LYS A 9 -13.51 -19.94 5.26
CA LYS A 9 -13.32 -18.49 5.16
C LYS A 9 -14.40 -17.85 6.01
N VAL A 10 -14.03 -17.30 7.16
CA VAL A 10 -14.96 -16.66 8.10
C VAL A 10 -15.62 -15.49 7.37
N GLU A 11 -16.89 -15.66 7.00
CA GLU A 11 -17.67 -14.62 6.36
C GLU A 11 -17.74 -13.40 7.29
N GLY A 12 -17.15 -12.29 6.84
CA GLY A 12 -17.11 -11.03 7.59
C GLY A 12 -15.72 -10.53 7.94
N GLU A 13 -14.66 -11.31 7.71
CA GLU A 13 -13.30 -10.77 7.85
C GLU A 13 -12.92 -9.95 6.60
N PRO A 14 -12.51 -8.68 6.77
CA PRO A 14 -12.09 -7.87 5.64
C PRO A 14 -10.94 -8.58 4.97
N ASP A 15 -11.19 -8.89 3.72
CA ASP A 15 -10.47 -9.88 2.95
C ASP A 15 -9.09 -9.32 2.49
N GLY A 16 -8.70 -8.16 3.03
CA GLY A 16 -7.50 -7.34 2.76
C GLY A 16 -7.85 -6.09 1.96
N VAL A 17 -7.10 -4.99 2.17
CA VAL A 17 -7.27 -3.72 1.42
C VAL A 17 -6.72 -3.86 0.01
N ARG A 18 -7.51 -3.53 -1.00
CA ARG A 18 -7.09 -3.51 -2.40
C ARG A 18 -6.38 -2.21 -2.73
N CYS A 19 -5.21 -2.26 -3.36
CA CYS A 19 -4.38 -1.09 -3.64
C CYS A 19 -4.04 -0.99 -5.13
N TYR A 20 -3.86 0.24 -5.62
CA TYR A 20 -3.17 0.48 -6.87
C TYR A 20 -1.70 0.14 -6.71
N CYS A 21 -1.11 -0.50 -7.71
CA CYS A 21 0.27 -0.97 -7.67
C CYS A 21 0.91 -0.84 -9.04
N ASN A 22 1.94 0.01 -9.16
CA ASN A 22 2.63 0.27 -10.43
C ASN A 22 4.01 -0.40 -10.53
N THR A 23 4.30 -1.39 -9.68
CA THR A 23 5.55 -2.16 -9.72
C THR A 23 5.41 -3.41 -10.59
N ALA A 24 6.55 -3.94 -11.06
CA ALA A 24 6.60 -5.08 -11.99
C ALA A 24 5.85 -6.33 -11.48
N GLN A 25 5.87 -6.58 -10.17
CA GLN A 25 5.20 -7.73 -9.56
C GLN A 25 3.65 -7.68 -9.65
N CYS A 26 3.09 -6.52 -10.01
CA CYS A 26 1.64 -6.31 -10.13
C CYS A 26 1.15 -6.32 -11.59
N VAL A 27 2.02 -6.57 -12.57
CA VAL A 27 1.63 -6.58 -13.99
C VAL A 27 0.63 -7.70 -14.28
N SER A 28 0.87 -8.91 -13.76
CA SER A 28 -0.03 -10.06 -13.96
C SER A 28 -1.38 -9.92 -13.25
N THR A 29 -1.51 -8.96 -12.35
CA THR A 29 -2.74 -8.70 -11.57
C THR A 29 -3.47 -7.43 -12.03
N GLY A 30 -3.06 -6.85 -13.17
CA GLY A 30 -3.68 -5.63 -13.71
C GLY A 30 -3.35 -4.38 -12.91
N TYR A 31 -2.12 -4.27 -12.39
CA TYR A 31 -1.64 -3.14 -11.57
C TYR A 31 -2.40 -2.98 -10.24
N MET A 32 -2.81 -4.11 -9.66
CA MET A 32 -3.54 -4.17 -8.40
C MET A 32 -2.89 -5.17 -7.45
N CYS A 33 -2.86 -4.85 -6.17
CA CYS A 33 -2.45 -5.81 -5.14
C CYS A 33 -3.46 -5.81 -3.99
N ARG A 34 -3.38 -6.82 -3.13
CA ARG A 34 -4.19 -6.93 -1.93
C ARG A 34 -3.31 -6.98 -0.70
N SER A 35 -3.57 -6.14 0.29
CA SER A 35 -2.85 -6.13 1.54
C SER A 35 -3.18 -7.36 2.39
N ARG A 36 -2.30 -7.68 3.33
CA ARG A 36 -2.66 -8.57 4.46
C ARG A 36 -3.69 -7.86 5.36
N LYS A 37 -4.32 -8.59 6.28
CA LYS A 37 -5.49 -8.15 7.09
C LYS A 37 -5.31 -6.81 7.82
N THR A 38 -4.11 -6.55 8.33
CA THR A 38 -3.68 -5.34 9.06
C THR A 38 -2.96 -4.32 8.17
N GLY A 39 -2.75 -4.67 6.90
CA GLY A 39 -2.00 -3.86 5.94
C GLY A 39 -2.87 -2.80 5.25
N GLY A 40 -2.25 -2.15 4.28
CA GLY A 40 -2.85 -1.06 3.51
C GLY A 40 -2.04 -0.77 2.26
N CYS A 41 -2.24 0.41 1.71
CA CYS A 41 -1.57 0.90 0.52
C CYS A 41 -0.46 1.89 0.88
N TYR A 42 0.57 1.96 0.04
CA TYR A 42 1.58 3.01 0.10
C TYR A 42 1.67 3.80 -1.21
N SER A 43 2.17 5.03 -1.08
CA SER A 43 2.68 5.88 -2.15
C SER A 43 4.03 6.44 -1.71
N GLU A 44 5.09 6.05 -2.41
CA GLU A 44 6.43 6.59 -2.24
C GLU A 44 6.64 7.71 -3.25
N LEU A 45 6.85 8.92 -2.74
CA LEU A 45 6.92 10.14 -3.52
C LEU A 45 8.38 10.56 -3.69
N PRO A 46 8.93 10.46 -4.91
CA PRO A 46 10.20 11.11 -5.21
C PRO A 46 10.00 12.62 -5.38
N VAL A 47 11.10 13.37 -5.44
CA VAL A 47 11.12 14.83 -5.68
C VAL A 47 10.26 15.24 -6.89
N ARG A 48 10.16 14.38 -7.91
CA ARG A 48 9.26 14.54 -9.05
C ARG A 48 8.09 13.56 -8.99
N ARG A 49 6.91 14.05 -8.60
CA ARG A 49 5.70 13.24 -8.32
C ARG A 49 5.25 12.30 -9.44
N HIS A 50 5.60 12.58 -10.70
CA HIS A 50 5.26 11.75 -11.86
C HIS A 50 5.87 10.34 -11.83
N HIS A 51 6.77 10.07 -10.89
CA HIS A 51 7.41 8.77 -10.68
C HIS A 51 7.07 8.15 -9.33
N ALA A 52 5.93 8.52 -8.73
CA ALA A 52 5.49 7.92 -7.48
C ALA A 52 5.37 6.40 -7.61
N ARG A 53 5.92 5.67 -6.65
CA ARG A 53 5.80 4.20 -6.57
C ARG A 53 4.64 3.86 -5.65
N HIS A 54 3.76 2.98 -6.10
CA HIS A 54 2.54 2.61 -5.41
C HIS A 54 2.49 1.10 -5.20
N GLY A 55 1.90 0.67 -4.09
CA GLY A 55 1.66 -0.75 -3.85
C GLY A 55 1.02 -1.02 -2.49
N CYS A 56 1.09 -2.27 -2.07
CA CYS A 56 0.63 -2.72 -0.77
C CYS A 56 1.79 -2.63 0.24
N ILE A 57 1.50 -2.30 1.50
CA ILE A 57 2.51 -2.07 2.54
C ILE A 57 3.50 -3.25 2.64
N GLN A 58 3.02 -4.50 2.54
CA GLN A 58 3.89 -5.69 2.61
C GLN A 58 4.91 -5.82 1.45
N HIS A 59 4.91 -4.90 0.48
CA HIS A 59 5.93 -4.84 -0.56
C HIS A 59 7.11 -3.92 -0.18
N LEU A 60 7.03 -3.22 0.96
CA LEU A 60 8.09 -2.33 1.44
C LEU A 60 9.22 -3.08 2.14
N ALA A 61 8.92 -4.21 2.78
CA ALA A 61 9.87 -5.03 3.52
C ALA A 61 9.40 -6.49 3.60
N ASP A 62 10.32 -7.39 3.98
CA ASP A 62 10.05 -8.83 4.08
C ASP A 62 9.18 -9.18 5.30
N THR A 63 9.32 -8.41 6.39
CA THR A 63 8.55 -8.59 7.62
C THR A 63 7.41 -7.58 7.73
N GLU A 64 6.30 -7.99 8.36
CA GLU A 64 5.12 -7.13 8.52
C GLU A 64 5.42 -5.91 9.41
N GLN A 65 6.21 -6.12 10.47
CA GLN A 65 6.59 -5.08 11.42
C GLN A 65 7.43 -3.99 10.75
N GLU A 66 8.43 -4.39 9.94
CA GLU A 66 9.28 -3.47 9.19
C GLU A 66 8.49 -2.74 8.10
N ALA A 67 7.62 -3.46 7.40
CA ALA A 67 6.75 -2.86 6.38
C ALA A 67 5.83 -1.78 7.00
N LEU A 68 5.28 -2.04 8.19
CA LEU A 68 4.45 -1.08 8.92
C LEU A 68 5.26 0.08 9.50
N SER A 69 6.53 -0.10 9.87
CA SER A 69 7.34 1.01 10.38
C SER A 69 7.57 2.11 9.34
N HIS A 70 7.60 1.78 8.03
CA HIS A 70 7.61 2.79 6.96
C HIS A 70 6.36 3.69 6.93
N CYS A 71 5.26 3.25 7.55
CA CYS A 71 4.04 4.05 7.67
C CYS A 71 3.99 4.87 8.97
N GLN A 72 4.88 4.58 9.91
CA GLN A 72 4.99 5.27 11.21
C GLN A 72 6.09 6.33 11.15
N ASP A 73 7.20 6.01 10.47
CA ASP A 73 8.35 6.89 10.29
C ASP A 73 8.26 7.58 8.92
N THR A 74 7.60 8.73 8.90
CA THR A 74 7.34 9.48 7.64
C THR A 74 8.56 10.24 7.11
N GLN A 75 9.72 10.10 7.76
CA GLN A 75 10.98 10.76 7.39
C GLN A 75 12.13 9.76 7.37
N ASP A 76 12.22 8.96 6.30
CA ASP A 76 13.52 8.40 5.95
C ASP A 76 14.39 9.55 5.42
N ASN A 77 15.29 10.05 6.28
CA ASN A 77 16.21 11.15 5.99
C ASN A 77 17.26 10.78 4.92
N SER A 78 17.26 9.54 4.43
CA SER A 78 18.08 9.14 3.31
C SER A 78 17.34 9.42 1.99
N ILE A 79 17.65 10.59 1.41
CA ILE A 79 17.30 10.98 0.01
C ILE A 79 15.81 11.34 -0.20
N ASN A 80 15.31 12.46 0.33
CA ASN A 80 14.09 13.18 -0.13
C ASN A 80 12.82 12.36 -0.52
N ILE A 81 12.70 11.12 -0.07
CA ILE A 81 11.66 10.18 -0.50
C ILE A 81 10.67 10.08 0.65
N LYS A 82 9.41 10.41 0.37
CA LYS A 82 8.34 10.42 1.36
C LYS A 82 7.39 9.26 1.13
N VAL A 83 7.24 8.39 2.12
CA VAL A 83 6.25 7.30 2.10
C VAL A 83 4.96 7.77 2.77
N ILE A 84 3.84 7.62 2.08
CA ILE A 84 2.49 7.90 2.60
C ILE A 84 1.68 6.62 2.57
N CYS A 85 1.04 6.28 3.70
CA CYS A 85 0.22 5.09 3.81
C CYS A 85 -1.28 5.40 3.98
N CYS A 86 -2.13 4.46 3.56
CA CYS A 86 -3.58 4.54 3.74
C CYS A 86 -4.28 3.18 3.75
N PHE A 87 -5.46 3.11 4.35
CA PHE A 87 -6.11 1.83 4.73
C PHE A 87 -7.55 1.69 4.22
N LYS A 88 -7.84 2.21 3.02
CA LYS A 88 -9.13 2.03 2.32
C LYS A 88 -8.86 1.52 0.92
N ASP A 89 -9.80 0.79 0.33
CA ASP A 89 -9.64 0.28 -1.03
C ASP A 89 -9.33 1.41 -2.02
N LEU A 90 -8.30 1.18 -2.84
CA LEU A 90 -7.76 2.05 -3.87
C LEU A 90 -7.43 3.46 -3.38
N CYS A 91 -7.18 3.63 -2.08
CA CYS A 91 -6.94 4.94 -1.47
C CYS A 91 -5.69 5.65 -1.97
N ASN A 92 -4.77 4.93 -2.63
CA ASN A 92 -3.53 5.44 -3.20
C ASN A 92 -3.62 5.70 -4.72
N HIS A 93 -4.76 5.44 -5.36
CA HIS A 93 -4.96 5.77 -6.77
C HIS A 93 -5.07 7.29 -6.96
N GLU A 94 -4.53 7.84 -8.04
CA GLU A 94 -4.51 9.29 -8.30
C GLU A 94 -5.90 9.94 -8.43
N ASP A 95 -6.90 9.15 -8.81
CA ASP A 95 -8.31 9.58 -8.87
C ASP A 95 -9.01 9.62 -7.51
N SER A 96 -8.39 9.07 -6.45
CA SER A 96 -8.94 9.14 -5.11
C SER A 96 -8.86 10.58 -4.59
N PRO A 97 -9.98 11.24 -4.25
CA PRO A 97 -9.97 12.57 -3.64
C PRO A 97 -9.14 12.59 -2.34
N LEU A 98 -9.15 11.47 -1.60
CA LEU A 98 -8.35 11.28 -0.39
C LEU A 98 -6.86 11.18 -0.69
N ALA A 99 -6.47 10.55 -1.81
CA ALA A 99 -5.07 10.54 -2.23
C ALA A 99 -4.61 11.97 -2.55
N ARG A 100 -5.38 12.70 -3.36
CA ARG A 100 -5.05 14.10 -3.72
C ARG A 100 -4.95 15.00 -2.50
N ALA A 101 -5.88 14.88 -1.55
CA ALA A 101 -5.84 15.65 -0.31
C ALA A 101 -4.58 15.35 0.53
N ARG A 102 -4.20 14.07 0.67
CA ARG A 102 -2.98 13.67 1.40
C ARG A 102 -1.70 14.16 0.72
N LEU A 103 -1.66 14.12 -0.61
CA LEU A 103 -0.54 14.64 -1.38
C LEU A 103 -0.40 16.15 -1.22
N ASN A 104 -1.50 16.91 -1.15
CA ASN A 104 -1.44 18.35 -0.95
C ASN A 104 -0.93 18.72 0.44
N LEU A 105 -1.47 18.10 1.50
CA LEU A 105 -1.05 18.29 2.90
C LEU A 105 0.43 17.99 3.13
N THR A 106 1.01 17.10 2.32
CA THR A 106 2.41 16.72 2.45
C THR A 106 3.40 17.67 1.78
N ASN A 107 2.92 18.68 1.04
CA ASN A 107 3.75 19.73 0.42
C ASN A 107 3.81 21.04 1.22
N ASP A 108 2.94 21.21 2.21
CA ASP A 108 2.85 22.42 3.04
C ASP A 108 3.74 22.35 4.29
N ILE A 109 4.70 21.41 4.32
CA ILE A 109 5.72 21.24 5.37
C ILE A 109 7.10 21.35 4.74
#